data_AF-A0A6J8CU71-F1
#
_entry.id   AF-A0A6J8CU71-F1
#
_cell.length_a   1.000
_cell.length_b   1.000
_cell.length_c   1.000
_cell.angle_alpha   90.00
_cell.angle_beta   90.00
_cell.angle_gamma   90.00
#
_symmetry.space_group_name_H-M   'P 1'
#
loop_
_entity.id
_entity.type
_entity.pdbx_description
1 polymer ?
#
loop_
_entity_poly.entity_id
_entity_poly.type
_entity_poly.pdbx_seq_one_letter_code
_entity_poly.pdbx_strand_id
1 'polypeptide(L)'
;MLIIKENQDSLRISLEHRITNLKSKLTQEIQRHVKSLKDEMTLEFAHVDNKIKELQTKMSKYESSHNTDSLPSVTNEDNSQHKLVFKNIKLKNNDQESLKAYVNCIIHSIGLYFNVVDAQQIGLNNGAATKVNPTRTKPVIVSFQEGKHRVDVLKNKRKLKDIDDFKNIYIEPDRSCQERLQEANFRRLAKSIPNLQFRNGRVIEKQN
;
A
#
# COMPACT_ATOMS: atom_id res chain seq x y z
N MET A 1 23.39 8.19 84.03
CA MET A 1 23.66 9.06 82.87
C MET A 1 24.40 8.33 81.73
N LEU A 2 25.29 7.37 82.02
CA LEU A 2 26.01 6.55 81.01
C LEU A 2 25.08 5.66 80.13
N ILE A 3 24.12 4.96 80.73
CA ILE A 3 23.22 4.03 80.01
C ILE A 3 22.33 4.75 78.95
N ILE A 4 21.97 6.01 79.21
CA ILE A 4 21.16 6.80 78.28
C ILE A 4 21.97 7.18 77.04
N LYS A 5 23.28 7.44 77.19
CA LYS A 5 24.19 7.72 76.06
C LYS A 5 24.42 6.48 75.21
N GLU A 6 24.64 5.31 75.81
CA GLU A 6 24.82 4.06 75.07
C GLU A 6 23.59 3.69 74.23
N ASN A 7 22.38 3.91 74.77
CA ASN A 7 21.15 3.69 74.02
C ASN A 7 20.94 4.70 72.89
N GLN A 8 21.39 5.94 73.04
CA GLN A 8 21.35 6.94 71.97
C GLN A 8 22.37 6.63 70.87
N ASP A 9 23.57 6.16 71.23
CA ASP A 9 24.61 5.78 70.27
C ASP A 9 24.21 4.54 69.47
N SER A 10 23.60 3.52 70.10
CA SER A 10 23.12 2.34 69.38
C SER A 10 22.00 2.67 68.38
N LEU A 11 21.08 3.56 68.76
CA LEU A 11 20.01 4.02 67.88
C LEU A 11 20.56 4.82 66.69
N ARG A 12 21.54 5.68 66.96
CA ARG A 12 22.25 6.46 65.93
C ARG A 12 22.95 5.55 64.93
N ILE A 13 23.72 4.57 65.41
CA ILE A 13 24.42 3.60 64.56
C ILE A 13 23.42 2.80 63.72
N SER A 14 22.31 2.35 64.32
CA SER A 14 21.24 1.63 63.60
C SER A 14 20.60 2.48 62.48
N LEU A 15 20.33 3.76 62.76
CA LEU A 15 19.81 4.71 61.77
C LEU A 15 20.83 5.01 60.67
N GLU A 16 22.09 5.25 61.01
CA GLU A 16 23.17 5.45 60.04
C GLU A 16 23.33 4.22 59.13
N HIS A 17 23.23 3.02 59.68
CA HIS A 17 23.28 1.78 58.89
C HIS A 17 22.06 1.62 57.97
N ARG A 18 20.86 1.95 58.45
CA ARG A 18 19.63 1.96 57.62
C ARG A 18 19.70 2.99 56.50
N ILE A 19 20.18 4.20 56.78
CA ILE A 19 20.37 5.26 55.78
C ILE A 19 21.40 4.82 54.74
N THR A 20 22.50 4.22 55.17
CA THR A 20 23.54 3.72 54.26
C THR A 20 23.00 2.60 53.36
N ASN A 21 22.22 1.67 53.90
CA ASN A 21 21.57 0.62 53.13
C ASN A 21 20.54 1.16 52.14
N LEU A 22 19.76 2.17 52.52
CA LEU A 22 18.82 2.83 51.61
C LEU A 22 19.54 3.57 50.48
N LYS A 23 20.61 4.32 50.79
CA LYS A 23 21.45 4.99 49.79
C LYS A 23 22.09 4.00 48.82
N SER A 24 22.58 2.88 49.33
CA SER A 24 23.15 1.79 48.53
C SER A 24 22.12 1.21 47.56
N LYS A 25 20.94 0.82 48.08
CA LYS A 25 19.84 0.27 47.26
C LYS A 25 19.35 1.25 46.21
N LEU A 26 19.15 2.52 46.59
CA LEU A 26 18.70 3.57 45.66
C LEU A 26 19.73 3.81 44.55
N THR A 27 21.02 3.87 44.91
CA THR A 27 22.09 4.03 43.91
C THR A 27 22.14 2.83 42.95
N GLN A 28 21.99 1.60 43.45
CA GLN A 28 21.96 0.41 42.60
C GLN A 28 20.74 0.40 41.67
N GLU A 29 19.57 0.81 42.15
CA GLU A 29 18.35 0.87 41.36
C GLU A 29 18.43 1.95 40.27
N ILE A 30 18.95 3.14 40.62
CA ILE A 30 19.24 4.20 39.65
C ILE A 30 20.23 3.70 38.60
N GLN A 31 21.33 3.04 39.00
CA GLN A 31 22.30 2.49 38.06
C GLN A 31 21.69 1.46 37.11
N ARG A 32 20.79 0.60 37.61
CA ARG A 32 20.06 -0.37 36.77
C ARG A 32 19.13 0.32 35.78
N HIS A 33 18.36 1.31 36.21
CA HIS A 33 17.47 2.05 35.31
C HIS A 33 18.23 2.86 34.28
N VAL A 34 19.29 3.57 34.67
CA VAL A 34 20.14 4.31 33.73
C VAL A 34 20.76 3.36 32.70
N LYS A 35 21.21 2.16 33.12
CA LYS A 35 21.72 1.16 32.19
C LYS A 35 20.64 0.66 31.23
N SER A 36 19.46 0.33 31.73
CA SER A 36 18.33 -0.12 30.89
C SER A 36 17.94 0.94 29.86
N LEU A 37 17.83 2.20 30.27
CA LEU A 37 17.52 3.31 29.36
C LEU A 37 18.61 3.50 28.30
N LYS A 38 19.88 3.38 28.70
CA LYS A 38 21.00 3.45 27.76
C LYS A 38 20.95 2.32 26.73
N ASP A 39 20.65 1.10 27.15
CA ASP A 39 20.57 -0.07 26.26
C ASP A 39 19.39 0.06 25.29
N GLU A 40 18.23 0.54 25.77
CA GLU A 40 17.05 0.84 24.94
C GLU A 40 17.32 1.95 23.92
N MET A 41 17.88 3.09 24.36
CA MET A 41 18.29 4.17 23.45
C MET A 41 19.29 3.68 22.41
N THR A 42 20.24 2.82 22.79
CA THR A 42 21.23 2.27 21.85
C THR A 42 20.57 1.41 20.78
N LEU A 43 19.57 0.61 21.15
CA LEU A 43 18.77 -0.18 20.20
C LEU A 43 17.95 0.71 19.26
N GLU A 44 17.32 1.77 19.78
CA GLU A 44 16.58 2.73 18.96
C GLU A 44 17.52 3.48 18.00
N PHE A 45 18.68 3.94 18.47
CA PHE A 45 19.68 4.57 17.61
C PHE A 45 20.18 3.62 16.53
N ALA A 46 20.42 2.35 16.84
CA ALA A 46 20.80 1.35 15.83
C ALA A 46 19.69 1.14 14.79
N HIS A 47 18.43 1.13 15.22
CA HIS A 47 17.28 1.03 14.30
C HIS A 47 17.17 2.25 13.38
N VAL A 48 17.35 3.45 13.94
CA VAL A 48 17.34 4.71 13.17
C VAL A 48 18.53 4.77 12.21
N ASP A 49 19.73 4.38 12.64
CA ASP A 49 20.93 4.35 11.80
C ASP A 49 20.76 3.38 10.61
N ASN A 50 20.18 2.20 10.85
CA ASN A 50 19.84 1.26 9.78
C ASN A 50 18.83 1.87 8.79
N LYS A 51 17.81 2.57 9.28
CA LYS A 51 16.83 3.25 8.42
C LYS A 51 17.44 4.39 7.62
N ILE A 52 18.36 5.15 8.21
CA ILE A 52 19.13 6.19 7.53
C ILE A 52 20.00 5.56 6.44
N LYS A 53 20.72 4.47 6.73
CA LYS A 53 21.52 3.74 5.74
C LYS A 53 20.69 3.18 4.59
N GLU A 54 19.50 2.65 4.87
CA GLU A 54 18.57 2.21 3.83
C GLU A 54 18.12 3.37 2.94
N LEU A 55 17.79 4.52 3.54
CA LEU A 55 17.39 5.72 2.81
C LEU A 55 18.55 6.32 2.00
N GLN A 56 19.75 6.37 2.58
CA GLN A 56 20.97 6.79 1.88
C GLN A 56 21.28 5.86 0.72
N THR A 57 21.18 4.54 0.90
CA THR A 57 21.38 3.56 -0.20
C THR A 57 20.35 3.75 -1.30
N LYS A 58 19.09 4.05 -0.95
CA LYS A 58 18.05 4.40 -1.93
C LYS A 58 18.40 5.71 -2.64
N MET A 59 18.80 6.76 -1.93
CA MET A 59 19.20 8.05 -2.51
C MET A 59 20.43 7.93 -3.41
N SER A 60 21.49 7.23 -3.00
CA SER A 60 22.68 7.03 -3.83
C SER A 60 22.39 6.22 -5.09
N LYS A 61 21.43 5.28 -5.05
CA LYS A 61 20.92 4.62 -6.27
C LYS A 61 20.17 5.60 -7.19
N TYR A 62 19.41 6.54 -6.62
CA TYR A 62 18.79 7.62 -7.38
C TYR A 62 19.84 8.57 -7.98
N GLU A 63 20.86 8.97 -7.23
CA GLU A 63 21.92 9.89 -7.68
C GLU A 63 22.86 9.25 -8.72
N SER A 64 23.20 7.97 -8.56
CA SER A 64 24.00 7.23 -9.55
C SER A 64 23.25 6.99 -10.87
N SER A 65 21.92 7.11 -10.86
CA SER A 65 21.07 7.05 -12.06
C SER A 65 20.91 8.42 -12.74
N HIS A 66 21.64 9.45 -12.29
CA HIS A 66 21.45 10.85 -12.71
C HIS A 66 22.63 11.55 -13.36
N ASN A 67 23.74 10.84 -13.59
CA ASN A 67 24.89 11.37 -14.35
C ASN A 67 24.88 11.03 -15.85
N THR A 68 23.72 10.67 -16.41
CA THR A 68 23.47 10.76 -17.85
C THR A 68 22.41 11.84 -18.04
N ASP A 69 22.73 12.91 -18.77
CA ASP A 69 21.86 14.04 -19.12
C ASP A 69 20.54 13.58 -19.75
N SER A 70 19.61 13.23 -18.89
CA SER A 70 18.24 12.89 -19.18
C SER A 70 17.53 13.14 -17.86
N LEU A 71 16.61 14.11 -17.84
CA LEU A 71 15.66 14.27 -16.75
C LEU A 71 15.23 12.90 -16.22
N PRO A 72 14.99 12.72 -14.90
CA PRO A 72 14.10 11.66 -14.48
C PRO A 72 12.73 12.11 -14.98
N SER A 73 12.46 11.83 -16.25
CA SER A 73 11.11 11.46 -16.58
C SER A 73 10.72 10.47 -15.49
N VAL A 74 9.59 10.74 -14.85
CA VAL A 74 8.83 9.70 -14.16
C VAL A 74 8.43 8.72 -15.27
N THR A 75 9.39 7.95 -15.78
CA THR A 75 9.23 6.86 -16.74
C THR A 75 8.94 5.59 -15.95
N ASN A 76 8.01 5.67 -14.99
CA ASN A 76 6.84 4.84 -15.20
C ASN A 76 6.08 5.56 -16.31
N GLU A 77 6.56 5.42 -17.55
CA GLU A 77 5.75 5.78 -18.69
C GLU A 77 4.43 5.10 -18.42
N ASP A 78 3.42 5.94 -18.48
CA ASP A 78 2.07 5.71 -18.06
C ASP A 78 1.48 4.63 -18.98
N ASN A 79 1.96 3.39 -18.84
CA ASN A 79 1.52 2.20 -19.54
C ASN A 79 0.04 1.95 -19.18
N SER A 80 -0.48 2.62 -18.14
CA SER A 80 -1.90 2.71 -17.83
C SER A 80 -2.71 3.44 -18.92
N GLN A 81 -2.11 4.38 -19.66
CA GLN A 81 -2.75 5.10 -20.79
C GLN A 81 -3.09 4.18 -21.95
N HIS A 82 -2.46 3.02 -22.01
CA HIS A 82 -2.69 2.01 -23.04
C HIS A 82 -3.37 0.77 -22.48
N LYS A 83 -3.79 0.76 -21.20
CA LYS A 83 -4.35 -0.43 -20.55
C LYS A 83 -5.74 -0.24 -19.97
N LEU A 84 -6.53 -1.30 -20.05
CA LEU A 84 -7.84 -1.42 -19.41
C LEU A 84 -7.91 -2.70 -18.60
N VAL A 85 -8.76 -2.69 -17.57
CA VAL A 85 -9.10 -3.85 -16.76
C VAL A 85 -10.52 -4.28 -17.07
N PHE A 86 -10.66 -5.51 -17.55
CA PHE A 86 -11.94 -6.17 -17.77
C PHE A 86 -12.21 -7.12 -16.61
N LYS A 87 -13.38 -6.98 -16.00
CA LYS A 87 -13.83 -7.81 -14.88
C LYS A 87 -15.02 -8.67 -15.30
N ASN A 88 -15.17 -9.81 -14.63
CA ASN A 88 -16.26 -10.76 -14.85
C ASN A 88 -16.28 -11.40 -16.25
N ILE A 89 -15.10 -11.58 -16.84
CA ILE A 89 -14.94 -12.41 -18.03
C ILE A 89 -15.03 -13.87 -17.60
N LYS A 90 -16.01 -14.60 -18.16
CA LYS A 90 -16.22 -16.03 -17.93
C LYS A 90 -15.53 -16.84 -19.02
N LEU A 91 -14.24 -17.08 -18.89
CA LEU A 91 -13.56 -18.07 -19.74
C LEU A 91 -13.71 -19.45 -19.13
N LYS A 92 -14.13 -20.41 -19.95
CA LYS A 92 -14.19 -21.82 -19.57
C LYS A 92 -12.81 -22.49 -19.58
N ASN A 93 -11.89 -22.00 -20.41
CA ASN A 93 -10.53 -22.53 -20.59
C ASN A 93 -9.50 -21.41 -20.44
N ASN A 94 -8.34 -21.70 -19.83
CA ASN A 94 -7.29 -20.74 -19.48
C ASN A 94 -6.35 -20.38 -20.67
N ASP A 95 -6.77 -20.57 -21.91
CA ASP A 95 -5.91 -20.33 -23.07
C ASP A 95 -5.79 -18.83 -23.36
N GLN A 96 -4.58 -18.26 -23.30
CA GLN A 96 -4.33 -16.83 -23.51
C GLN A 96 -4.76 -16.36 -24.91
N GLU A 97 -4.56 -17.19 -25.93
CA GLU A 97 -4.98 -16.89 -27.30
C GLU A 97 -6.52 -16.81 -27.42
N SER A 98 -7.23 -17.69 -26.70
CA SER A 98 -8.69 -17.63 -26.58
C SER A 98 -9.16 -16.37 -25.84
N LEU A 99 -8.40 -15.92 -24.84
CA LEU A 99 -8.70 -14.71 -24.08
C LEU A 99 -8.57 -13.45 -24.93
N LYS A 100 -7.49 -13.34 -25.72
CA LYS A 100 -7.29 -12.24 -26.66
C LYS A 100 -8.42 -12.17 -27.69
N ALA A 101 -8.78 -13.31 -28.29
CA ALA A 101 -9.90 -13.40 -29.23
C ALA A 101 -11.24 -13.00 -28.58
N TYR A 102 -11.51 -13.48 -27.35
CA TYR A 102 -12.73 -13.13 -26.63
C TYR A 102 -12.83 -11.64 -26.31
N VAL A 103 -11.73 -11.01 -25.89
CA VAL A 103 -11.67 -9.57 -25.65
C VAL A 103 -11.92 -8.78 -26.94
N ASN A 104 -11.36 -9.21 -28.07
CA ASN A 104 -11.66 -8.61 -29.37
C ASN A 104 -13.15 -8.74 -29.73
N CYS A 105 -13.78 -9.90 -29.46
CA CYS A 105 -15.22 -10.06 -29.66
C CYS A 105 -16.04 -9.05 -28.83
N ILE A 106 -15.66 -8.81 -27.57
CA ILE A 106 -16.31 -7.79 -26.72
C ILE A 106 -16.15 -6.39 -27.34
N ILE A 107 -14.95 -6.04 -27.81
CA ILE A 107 -14.68 -4.72 -28.41
C ILE A 107 -15.45 -4.54 -29.74
N HIS A 108 -15.50 -5.58 -30.57
CA HIS A 108 -16.29 -5.58 -31.79
C HIS A 108 -17.78 -5.43 -31.51
N SER A 109 -18.28 -6.05 -30.45
CA SER A 109 -19.70 -5.97 -30.06
C SER A 109 -20.15 -4.55 -29.67
N ILE A 110 -19.24 -3.68 -29.24
CA ILE A 110 -19.54 -2.25 -28.95
C ILE A 110 -19.34 -1.33 -30.16
N GLY A 111 -19.08 -1.90 -31.34
CA GLY A 111 -18.95 -1.20 -32.62
C GLY A 111 -17.56 -0.61 -32.87
N LEU A 112 -16.51 -1.17 -32.27
CA LEU A 112 -15.12 -0.76 -32.47
C LEU A 112 -14.35 -1.89 -33.15
N TYR A 113 -13.57 -1.61 -34.20
CA TYR A 113 -12.95 -2.63 -35.05
C TYR A 113 -11.42 -2.58 -35.04
N PHE A 114 -10.84 -2.49 -33.84
CA PHE A 114 -9.39 -2.57 -33.66
C PHE A 114 -9.03 -3.76 -32.78
N ASN A 115 -7.83 -4.30 -33.00
CA ASN A 115 -7.31 -5.43 -32.24
C ASN A 115 -6.56 -4.96 -31.00
N VAL A 116 -6.69 -5.72 -29.92
CA VAL A 116 -5.84 -5.56 -28.73
C VAL A 116 -4.45 -6.14 -29.00
N VAL A 117 -3.44 -5.54 -28.38
CA VAL A 117 -2.05 -6.02 -28.48
C VAL A 117 -1.90 -7.29 -27.65
N ASP A 118 -2.40 -7.24 -26.42
CA ASP A 118 -2.24 -8.31 -25.44
C ASP A 118 -3.42 -8.34 -24.45
N ALA A 119 -3.70 -9.52 -23.90
CA ALA A 119 -4.71 -9.74 -22.89
C ALA A 119 -4.22 -10.78 -21.87
N GLN A 120 -4.08 -10.38 -20.61
CA GLN A 120 -3.52 -11.21 -19.55
C GLN A 120 -4.38 -11.21 -18.30
N GLN A 121 -4.60 -12.38 -17.70
CA GLN A 121 -5.35 -12.50 -16.47
C GLN A 121 -4.46 -12.20 -15.24
N ILE A 122 -4.90 -11.30 -14.37
CA ILE A 122 -4.12 -10.87 -13.19
C ILE A 122 -4.11 -12.00 -12.14
N GLY A 123 -2.95 -12.26 -11.55
CA GLY A 123 -2.80 -13.21 -10.44
C GLY A 123 -2.54 -14.65 -10.86
N LEU A 124 -1.86 -14.85 -11.99
CA LEU A 124 -1.29 -16.13 -12.41
C LEU A 124 0.22 -16.23 -12.13
N ASN A 125 0.93 -15.10 -12.00
CA ASN A 125 2.39 -15.10 -11.86
C ASN A 125 2.82 -14.99 -10.39
N ASN A 126 3.53 -16.03 -9.95
CA ASN A 126 4.48 -16.12 -8.83
C ASN A 126 3.91 -16.43 -7.43
N GLY A 127 3.92 -17.72 -7.08
CA GLY A 127 4.35 -18.27 -5.78
C GLY A 127 3.47 -18.04 -4.54
N ALA A 128 2.63 -17.01 -4.51
CA ALA A 128 1.71 -16.77 -3.42
C ALA A 128 0.32 -17.27 -3.82
N ALA A 129 0.06 -18.54 -3.52
CA ALA A 129 -1.28 -19.11 -3.46
C ALA A 129 -2.09 -18.46 -2.33
N THR A 130 -2.32 -17.15 -2.44
CA THR A 130 -3.40 -16.51 -1.69
C THR A 130 -4.68 -17.18 -2.18
N LYS A 131 -5.36 -17.89 -1.27
CA LYS A 131 -6.64 -18.57 -1.49
C LYS A 131 -7.69 -17.58 -2.02
N VAL A 132 -7.65 -17.28 -3.31
CA VAL A 132 -8.69 -16.53 -3.99
C VAL A 132 -9.82 -17.51 -4.25
N ASN A 133 -11.02 -17.17 -3.79
CA ASN A 133 -12.24 -17.96 -3.98
C ASN A 133 -12.32 -18.47 -5.45
N PRO A 134 -12.40 -19.78 -5.69
CA PRO A 134 -12.43 -20.36 -7.04
C PRO A 134 -13.66 -19.92 -7.86
N THR A 135 -14.66 -19.36 -7.19
CA THR A 135 -15.90 -18.84 -7.78
C THR A 135 -15.78 -17.43 -8.36
N ARG A 136 -14.71 -16.68 -8.05
CA ARG A 136 -14.53 -15.33 -8.59
C ARG A 136 -13.64 -15.36 -9.82
N THR A 137 -14.22 -15.00 -10.97
CA THR A 137 -13.49 -14.74 -12.22
C THR A 137 -12.39 -13.70 -11.97
N LYS A 138 -11.15 -14.04 -12.28
CA LYS A 138 -10.03 -13.10 -12.14
C LYS A 138 -10.12 -11.99 -13.21
N PRO A 139 -9.75 -10.74 -12.88
CA PRO A 139 -9.73 -9.66 -13.85
C PRO A 139 -8.67 -9.86 -14.93
N VAL A 140 -8.90 -9.27 -16.10
CA VAL A 140 -8.00 -9.32 -17.25
C VAL A 140 -7.50 -7.91 -17.55
N ILE A 141 -6.18 -7.75 -17.67
CA ILE A 141 -5.55 -6.55 -18.21
C ILE A 141 -5.47 -6.70 -19.72
N VAL A 142 -5.89 -5.66 -20.42
CA VAL A 142 -5.90 -5.58 -21.87
C VAL A 142 -5.06 -4.39 -22.29
N SER A 143 -4.09 -4.62 -23.17
CA SER A 143 -3.19 -3.59 -23.70
C SER A 143 -3.58 -3.21 -25.13
N PHE A 144 -3.58 -1.93 -25.43
CA PHE A 144 -3.91 -1.35 -26.73
C PHE A 144 -2.67 -0.74 -27.38
N GLN A 145 -2.64 -0.77 -28.72
CA GLN A 145 -1.57 -0.11 -29.48
C GLN A 145 -1.58 1.41 -29.26
N GLU A 146 -2.77 2.01 -29.26
CA GLU A 146 -2.97 3.45 -29.15
C GLU A 146 -3.81 3.82 -27.93
N GLY A 147 -3.44 4.91 -27.25
CA GLY A 147 -4.21 5.43 -26.10
C GLY A 147 -5.62 5.89 -26.50
N LYS A 148 -5.83 6.28 -27.77
CA LYS A 148 -7.14 6.63 -28.32
C LYS A 148 -8.11 5.46 -28.25
N HIS A 149 -7.66 4.24 -28.58
CA HIS A 149 -8.48 3.03 -28.53
C HIS A 149 -9.03 2.78 -27.13
N ARG A 150 -8.20 2.95 -26.09
CA ARG A 150 -8.63 2.87 -24.68
C ARG A 150 -9.77 3.84 -24.39
N VAL A 151 -9.64 5.10 -24.81
CA VAL A 151 -10.65 6.13 -24.59
C VAL A 151 -11.97 5.76 -25.30
N ASP A 152 -11.90 5.26 -26.52
CA ASP A 152 -13.07 4.87 -27.31
C ASP A 152 -13.80 3.66 -26.71
N VAL A 153 -13.07 2.65 -26.21
CA VAL A 153 -13.66 1.55 -25.43
C VAL A 153 -14.38 2.09 -24.20
N LEU A 154 -13.75 2.98 -23.42
CA LEU A 154 -14.34 3.52 -22.19
C LEU A 154 -15.61 4.36 -22.46
N LYS A 155 -15.68 5.05 -23.59
CA LYS A 155 -16.87 5.80 -24.03
C LYS A 155 -18.01 4.86 -24.43
N ASN A 156 -17.69 3.79 -25.17
CA ASN A 156 -18.69 2.88 -25.73
C ASN A 156 -19.08 1.70 -24.82
N LYS A 157 -18.36 1.45 -23.72
CA LYS A 157 -18.61 0.32 -22.80
C LYS A 157 -20.05 0.23 -22.25
N ARG A 158 -20.82 1.32 -22.27
CA ARG A 158 -22.23 1.31 -21.84
C ARG A 158 -23.10 0.41 -22.72
N LYS A 159 -22.77 0.29 -24.02
CA LYS A 159 -23.44 -0.58 -24.99
C LYS A 159 -23.39 -2.06 -24.61
N LEU A 160 -22.40 -2.47 -23.81
CA LEU A 160 -22.31 -3.84 -23.32
C LEU A 160 -23.53 -4.25 -22.48
N LYS A 161 -24.20 -3.29 -21.83
CA LYS A 161 -25.39 -3.57 -21.02
C LYS A 161 -26.57 -4.04 -21.86
N ASP A 162 -26.60 -3.66 -23.13
CA ASP A 162 -27.67 -3.99 -24.06
C ASP A 162 -27.43 -5.34 -24.76
N ILE A 163 -26.28 -5.97 -24.51
CA ILE A 163 -25.88 -7.25 -25.12
C ILE A 163 -25.91 -8.33 -24.03
N ASP A 164 -26.82 -9.30 -24.16
CA ASP A 164 -27.09 -10.29 -23.11
C ASP A 164 -25.85 -11.08 -22.67
N ASP A 165 -24.97 -11.42 -23.61
CA ASP A 165 -23.73 -12.16 -23.33
C ASP A 165 -22.71 -11.34 -22.53
N PHE A 166 -22.75 -10.01 -22.65
CA PHE A 166 -21.72 -9.11 -22.09
C PHE A 166 -22.23 -8.14 -21.03
N LYS A 167 -23.54 -8.14 -20.70
CA LYS A 167 -24.15 -7.20 -19.75
C LYS A 167 -23.51 -7.17 -18.36
N ASN A 168 -22.85 -8.25 -17.98
CA ASN A 168 -22.20 -8.40 -16.68
C ASN A 168 -20.69 -8.10 -16.70
N ILE A 169 -20.13 -7.69 -17.85
CA ILE A 169 -18.71 -7.36 -17.99
C ILE A 169 -18.50 -5.89 -17.61
N TYR A 170 -17.51 -5.65 -16.74
CA TYR A 170 -17.17 -4.30 -16.31
C TYR A 170 -15.79 -3.92 -16.85
N ILE A 171 -15.72 -2.79 -17.54
CA ILE A 171 -14.48 -2.24 -18.08
C ILE A 171 -14.10 -0.98 -17.30
N GLU A 172 -12.89 -0.98 -16.75
CA GLU A 172 -12.32 0.11 -15.97
C GLU A 172 -10.94 0.50 -16.53
N PRO A 173 -10.52 1.77 -16.37
CA PRO A 173 -9.13 2.14 -16.63
C PRO A 173 -8.20 1.37 -15.70
N ASP A 174 -7.05 0.93 -16.23
CA ASP A 174 -5.95 0.53 -15.35
C ASP A 174 -5.47 1.76 -14.59
N ARG A 175 -5.31 1.64 -13.28
CA ARG A 175 -4.96 2.75 -12.38
C ARG A 175 -3.75 2.36 -11.56
N SER A 176 -2.82 3.30 -11.41
CA SER A 176 -1.64 3.11 -10.58
C SER A 176 -2.03 2.81 -9.13
N CYS A 177 -1.10 2.22 -8.38
CA CYS A 177 -1.32 1.95 -6.95
C CYS A 177 -1.66 3.25 -6.18
N GLN A 178 -0.96 4.33 -6.50
CA GLN A 178 -1.15 5.64 -5.89
C GLN A 178 -2.54 6.22 -6.19
N GLU A 179 -2.99 6.16 -7.45
CA GLU A 179 -4.34 6.60 -7.82
C GLU A 179 -5.43 5.78 -7.13
N ARG A 180 -5.25 4.46 -7.04
CA ARG A 180 -6.17 3.57 -6.32
C ARG A 180 -6.24 3.92 -4.82
N LEU A 181 -5.10 4.23 -4.21
CA LEU A 181 -5.02 4.64 -2.81
C LEU A 181 -5.71 6.00 -2.59
N GLN A 182 -5.46 6.97 -3.47
CA GLN A 182 -6.12 8.28 -3.43
C GLN A 182 -7.63 8.14 -3.57
N GLU A 183 -8.10 7.37 -4.55
CA GLU A 183 -9.53 7.08 -4.71
C GLU A 183 -10.12 6.41 -3.47
N ALA A 184 -9.43 5.42 -2.89
CA ALA A 184 -9.89 4.76 -1.66
C ALA A 184 -10.02 5.75 -0.51
N ASN A 185 -9.07 6.68 -0.36
CA ASN A 185 -9.12 7.73 0.63
C ASN A 185 -10.29 8.70 0.39
N PHE A 186 -10.49 9.17 -0.84
CA PHE A 186 -11.63 10.03 -1.19
C PHE A 186 -12.97 9.35 -0.96
N ARG A 187 -13.10 8.06 -1.29
CA ARG A 187 -14.31 7.28 -1.01
C ARG A 187 -14.57 7.14 0.49
N ARG A 188 -13.53 6.97 1.31
CA ARG A 188 -13.65 6.94 2.77
C ARG A 188 -14.13 8.29 3.31
N LEU A 189 -13.52 9.39 2.86
CA LEU A 189 -13.90 10.75 3.24
C LEU A 189 -15.35 11.09 2.84
N ALA A 190 -15.75 10.74 1.62
CA ALA A 190 -17.13 10.97 1.17
C ALA A 190 -18.17 10.18 1.97
N LYS A 191 -17.80 9.04 2.56
CA LYS A 191 -18.68 8.26 3.45
C LYS A 191 -18.77 8.84 4.86
N SER A 192 -17.71 9.48 5.35
CA SER A 192 -17.69 10.05 6.71
C SER A 192 -18.41 11.39 6.83
N ILE A 193 -18.59 12.12 5.72
CA ILE A 193 -19.22 13.44 5.73
C ILE A 193 -20.66 13.32 5.18
N PRO A 194 -21.69 13.69 5.96
CA PRO A 194 -23.06 13.75 5.46
C PRO A 194 -23.14 14.75 4.30
N ASN A 195 -23.93 14.43 3.27
CA ASN A 195 -24.11 15.22 2.04
C ASN A 195 -22.96 15.17 1.01
N LEU A 196 -21.91 14.36 1.21
CA LEU A 196 -20.90 14.12 0.16
C LEU A 196 -21.07 12.75 -0.50
N GLN A 197 -20.70 12.67 -1.78
CA GLN A 197 -20.62 11.43 -2.55
C GLN A 197 -19.40 11.46 -3.47
N PHE A 198 -18.76 10.30 -3.66
CA PHE A 198 -17.66 10.17 -4.60
C PHE A 198 -18.17 9.75 -5.98
N ARG A 199 -17.99 10.59 -7.00
CA ARG A 199 -18.44 10.34 -8.37
C ARG A 199 -17.36 10.75 -9.37
N ASN A 200 -17.07 9.90 -10.34
CA ASN A 200 -16.11 10.17 -11.43
C ASN A 200 -14.72 10.68 -10.97
N GLY A 201 -14.20 10.17 -9.86
CA GLY A 201 -12.88 10.60 -9.36
C GLY A 201 -12.90 11.85 -8.47
N ARG A 202 -14.08 12.41 -8.18
CA ARG A 202 -14.24 13.64 -7.39
C ARG A 202 -15.22 13.43 -6.24
N VAL A 203 -15.00 14.14 -5.14
CA VAL A 203 -15.99 14.28 -4.08
C VAL A 203 -16.92 15.42 -4.48
N ILE A 204 -18.21 15.13 -4.60
CA ILE A 204 -19.25 16.09 -4.96
C ILE A 204 -20.32 16.11 -3.87
N GLU A 205 -21.06 17.19 -3.78
CA GLU A 205 -22.24 17.27 -2.92
C GLU A 205 -23.36 16.36 -3.44
N LYS A 206 -24.13 15.78 -2.53
CA LYS A 206 -25.36 15.06 -2.87
C LYS A 206 -26.39 16.10 -3.29
N GLN A 207 -26.74 16.09 -4.57
CA GLN A 207 -27.93 16.79 -5.02
C GLN A 207 -29.13 16.04 -4.43
N ASN A 208 -29.84 16.70 -3.51
CA ASN A 208 -31.15 16.26 -3.03
C ASN A 208 -32.18 16.36 -4.14
#